data_AF-A0A8X7NPX0-F1
#
_entry.id   AF-A0A8X7NPX0-F1
#
_cell.length_a   1.000
_cell.length_b   1.000
_cell.length_c   1.000
_cell.angle_alpha   90.00
_cell.angle_beta   90.00
_cell.angle_gamma   90.00
#
_symmetry.space_group_name_H-M   'P 1'
#
loop_
_entity.id
_entity.type
_entity.pdbx_description
1 polymer ?
#
loop_
_entity_poly.entity_id
_entity_poly.type
_entity_poly.pdbx_seq_one_letter_code
_entity_poly.pdbx_strand_id
1 'polypeptide(L)'
;MLSRIARTSLIGASVSRNATSIARIAPMSRKFATSSSSNDNGATEVFTKLSDSKDPKRTPFFQYSWGSWLKDDKLMKKQRETVFSIEGLTTSLNELNGLRINSNEKLPAPKENKGSFVLQQNLTDGLIGPKSDKLIVKSIASIHEGKHHRIYKVTLSTAKELILRIPYKIDSDAAIASKIKSEVATLDFLDLKLNLKVPKVIAYGVNSENEVGSPFILQEFIEGDLLMKKWHPLDSDSKETDEKLKSVIGPIAKFQDGILEVTFNKFGSLYFYNDVAPTLQSEEPYNDEEDEKLLNRWRIGPSVEKQFTKGKNKLSQKTIDQYNGPWNASNPLQVMESVADIELENAKNKLAIIDADAGDVSDKQLIQDQIKTFEHLKTITPKLINPKSKSIMNVEKLFEPKLFVPDLDPLNVIESKGGDYFIDFENTTIKPFILTSYPNFVSYHGAKVYNLEEDIPGYPEMDPAEKQQYEFMYYKTRNERLWEIELNKHRHDLIAVASPHLKVLKSPYLQALDLKTPKDYLYVEGSIVQLQAMWDAYVANELVNQDKDDSEFPIKYDEEFLDKHQSDLSDYQMETVSSPFSATGGWIPQDMFETLKNQGIIVETGNGDYKIETDKVLQNPPEEKPK
;
A
#
# COMPACT_ATOMS: atom_id res chain seq x y z
N MET A 1 9.97 7.15 -38.64
CA MET A 1 9.21 8.40 -38.88
C MET A 1 8.57 8.96 -37.60
N LEU A 2 9.16 8.70 -36.42
CA LEU A 2 8.63 9.11 -35.11
C LEU A 2 9.47 10.23 -34.43
N SER A 3 10.39 10.87 -35.16
CA SER A 3 11.30 11.90 -34.63
C SER A 3 11.00 13.33 -35.12
N ARG A 4 9.87 13.56 -35.82
CA ARG A 4 9.50 14.88 -36.36
C ARG A 4 8.23 15.51 -35.77
N ILE A 5 7.56 14.85 -34.83
CA ILE A 5 6.34 15.39 -34.16
C ILE A 5 6.66 16.05 -32.82
N ALA A 6 7.85 15.82 -32.24
CA ALA A 6 8.27 16.37 -30.96
C ALA A 6 8.69 17.86 -30.97
N ARG A 7 8.47 18.60 -32.07
CA ARG A 7 8.86 20.03 -32.20
C ARG A 7 7.70 21.01 -32.29
N THR A 8 6.45 20.55 -32.19
CA THR A 8 5.26 21.42 -32.34
C THR A 8 4.43 21.59 -31.07
N SER A 9 4.82 21.00 -29.93
CA SER A 9 4.11 21.15 -28.65
C SER A 9 4.48 22.41 -27.85
N LEU A 10 5.39 23.27 -28.36
CA LEU A 10 5.85 24.48 -27.67
C LEU A 10 5.02 25.76 -27.97
N ILE A 11 3.93 25.67 -28.75
CA ILE A 11 3.16 26.86 -29.19
C ILE A 11 1.75 26.92 -28.57
N GLY A 12 1.34 25.96 -27.75
CA GLY A 12 0.03 25.96 -27.07
C GLY A 12 -0.03 26.65 -25.70
N ALA A 13 1.10 27.12 -25.14
CA ALA A 13 1.18 27.63 -23.77
C ALA A 13 0.90 29.15 -23.66
N SER A 14 -0.14 29.65 -24.33
CA SER A 14 -0.54 31.06 -24.25
C SER A 14 -2.01 31.25 -23.91
N VAL A 15 -2.51 30.58 -22.88
CA VAL A 15 -3.72 31.01 -22.15
C VAL A 15 -3.49 30.72 -20.66
N SER A 16 -3.82 31.70 -19.82
CA SER A 16 -3.61 31.78 -18.36
C SER A 16 -2.19 32.19 -17.89
N ARG A 17 -1.90 33.49 -18.01
CA ARG A 17 -0.79 34.17 -17.32
C ARG A 17 -1.15 34.72 -15.93
N ASN A 18 -2.33 34.41 -15.40
CA ASN A 18 -2.81 34.98 -14.14
C ASN A 18 -3.30 33.89 -13.17
N ALA A 19 -2.41 32.98 -12.76
CA ALA A 19 -2.61 32.09 -11.60
C ALA A 19 -1.29 31.43 -11.18
N THR A 20 -0.25 32.21 -10.92
CA THR A 20 1.02 31.70 -10.35
C THR A 20 1.36 32.47 -9.08
N SER A 21 0.46 32.35 -8.09
CA SER A 21 0.83 32.51 -6.69
C SER A 21 1.12 31.12 -6.15
N ILE A 22 2.31 30.58 -6.47
CA ILE A 22 2.81 29.37 -5.82
C ILE A 22 3.15 29.78 -4.39
N ALA A 23 2.29 29.42 -3.44
CA ALA A 23 2.56 29.59 -2.03
C ALA A 23 3.90 28.92 -1.68
N ARG A 24 4.75 29.63 -0.95
CA ARG A 24 6.08 29.17 -0.52
C ARG A 24 5.97 27.81 0.16
N ILE A 25 6.36 26.76 -0.56
CA ILE A 25 6.52 25.41 -0.01
C ILE A 25 7.83 25.44 0.77
N ALA A 26 7.74 25.42 2.11
CA ALA A 26 8.87 25.02 2.94
C ALA A 26 9.09 23.52 2.73
N PRO A 27 10.28 23.07 2.30
CA PRO A 27 10.55 21.66 2.09
C PRO A 27 10.68 20.99 3.45
N MET A 28 9.59 20.38 3.95
CA MET A 28 9.69 19.40 5.03
C MET A 28 10.22 18.09 4.45
N SER A 29 11.53 18.03 4.18
CA SER A 29 12.22 16.75 4.01
C SER A 29 12.27 16.06 5.37
N ARG A 30 11.21 15.37 5.77
CA ARG A 30 11.24 14.57 6.99
C ARG A 30 11.94 13.26 6.70
N LYS A 31 13.27 13.23 6.89
CA LYS A 31 13.98 12.00 7.23
C LYS A 31 13.45 11.58 8.61
N PHE A 32 12.39 10.77 8.64
CA PHE A 32 12.02 10.07 9.86
C PHE A 32 13.01 8.92 10.04
N ALA A 33 14.17 9.24 10.63
CA ALA A 33 14.90 8.22 11.36
C ALA A 33 14.02 7.87 12.56
N THR A 34 13.42 6.68 12.55
CA THR A 34 12.85 6.06 13.75
C THR A 34 14.00 5.78 14.71
N SER A 35 14.49 6.81 15.40
CA SER A 35 15.29 6.58 16.59
C SER A 35 14.35 6.00 17.63
N SER A 36 14.47 4.70 17.90
CA SER A 36 13.99 4.15 19.16
C SER A 36 14.76 4.88 20.26
N SER A 37 14.19 5.95 20.81
CA SER A 37 14.69 6.53 22.04
C SER A 37 14.37 5.53 23.14
N SER A 38 15.33 4.66 23.44
CA SER A 38 15.36 3.99 24.73
C SER A 38 15.59 5.05 25.78
N ASN A 39 14.50 5.62 26.31
CA ASN A 39 14.54 6.33 27.58
C ASN A 39 14.95 5.29 28.63
N ASP A 40 16.25 5.24 28.92
CA ASP A 40 16.91 4.37 29.90
C ASP A 40 16.63 4.81 31.34
N ASN A 41 15.44 5.37 31.59
CA ASN A 41 14.95 5.63 32.93
C ASN A 41 14.33 4.33 33.48
N GLY A 42 15.20 3.41 33.90
CA GLY A 42 14.90 2.25 34.74
C GLY A 42 13.61 1.51 34.36
N ALA A 43 13.70 0.55 33.43
CA ALA A 43 12.57 -0.29 33.05
C ALA A 43 11.88 -0.86 34.31
N THR A 44 10.66 -0.40 34.58
CA THR A 44 9.87 -0.89 35.70
C THR A 44 9.47 -2.34 35.42
N GLU A 45 10.07 -3.29 36.13
CA GLU A 45 9.67 -4.69 36.06
C GLU A 45 8.29 -4.87 36.69
N VAL A 46 7.36 -5.42 35.93
CA VAL A 46 5.99 -5.68 36.39
C VAL A 46 5.72 -7.17 36.31
N PHE A 47 5.58 -7.80 37.48
CA PHE A 47 5.23 -9.22 37.57
C PHE A 47 3.71 -9.41 37.39
N THR A 48 3.36 -10.35 36.52
CA THR A 48 1.98 -10.75 36.19
C THR A 48 1.89 -12.29 36.16
N LYS A 49 0.70 -12.84 36.44
CA LYS A 49 0.44 -14.27 36.24
C LYS A 49 -0.07 -14.49 34.83
N LEU A 50 0.62 -15.34 34.04
CA LEU A 50 0.25 -15.61 32.65
C LEU A 50 -1.18 -16.16 32.52
N SER A 51 -1.63 -16.96 33.50
CA SER A 51 -2.98 -17.55 33.56
C SER A 51 -4.09 -16.54 33.85
N ASP A 52 -3.76 -15.32 34.32
CA ASP A 52 -4.75 -14.28 34.55
C ASP A 52 -4.87 -13.40 33.30
N SER A 53 -5.80 -13.78 32.42
CA SER A 53 -6.04 -13.06 31.17
C SER A 53 -6.60 -11.64 31.36
N LYS A 54 -6.99 -11.27 32.58
CA LYS A 54 -7.58 -9.97 32.91
C LYS A 54 -6.67 -9.12 33.80
N ASP A 55 -5.44 -9.54 34.06
CA ASP A 55 -4.49 -8.77 34.87
C ASP A 55 -4.25 -7.39 34.22
N PRO A 56 -4.67 -6.28 34.87
CA PRO A 56 -4.56 -4.94 34.30
C PRO A 56 -3.11 -4.52 34.07
N LYS A 57 -2.14 -5.15 34.76
CA LYS A 57 -0.71 -4.92 34.60
C LYS A 57 -0.19 -5.31 33.21
N ARG A 58 -0.91 -6.14 32.46
CA ARG A 58 -0.55 -6.56 31.10
C ARG A 58 -1.02 -5.58 30.04
N THR A 59 -2.00 -4.74 30.37
CA THR A 59 -2.61 -3.80 29.43
C THR A 59 -1.59 -2.94 28.67
N PRO A 60 -0.57 -2.34 29.31
CA PRO A 60 0.40 -1.50 28.61
C PRO A 60 1.16 -2.24 27.48
N PHE A 61 1.37 -3.55 27.62
CA PHE A 61 2.06 -4.35 26.60
C PHE A 61 1.27 -4.41 25.28
N PHE A 62 -0.07 -4.37 25.34
CA PHE A 62 -0.94 -4.49 24.17
C PHE A 62 -1.40 -3.15 23.61
N GLN A 63 -1.20 -2.05 24.35
CA GLN A 63 -1.60 -0.71 23.96
C GLN A 63 -0.74 -0.18 22.80
N TYR A 64 -1.40 0.50 21.87
CA TYR A 64 -0.73 1.18 20.76
C TYR A 64 0.13 2.32 21.28
N SER A 65 1.39 2.37 20.84
CA SER A 65 2.38 3.34 21.33
C SER A 65 3.10 4.12 20.23
N TRP A 66 2.87 3.79 18.95
CA TRP A 66 3.65 4.34 17.84
C TRP A 66 3.40 5.83 17.55
N GLY A 67 2.20 6.33 17.84
CA GLY A 67 1.88 7.73 17.60
C GLY A 67 0.56 8.19 18.20
N SER A 68 0.22 9.43 17.88
CA SER A 68 -0.98 10.11 18.36
C SER A 68 -1.72 10.82 17.25
N TRP A 69 -3.04 10.91 17.35
CA TRP A 69 -3.89 11.66 16.44
C TRP A 69 -4.29 13.00 17.05
N LEU A 70 -4.37 14.02 16.22
CA LEU A 70 -4.94 15.31 16.61
C LEU A 70 -6.43 15.21 16.93
N LYS A 71 -7.17 14.28 16.32
CA LYS A 71 -8.58 14.03 16.57
C LYS A 71 -8.82 12.57 16.95
N ASP A 72 -9.71 12.31 17.90
CA ASP A 72 -10.13 10.97 18.30
C ASP A 72 -8.97 10.06 18.78
N ASP A 73 -7.89 10.62 19.35
CA ASP A 73 -6.67 9.88 19.73
C ASP A 73 -6.97 8.62 20.55
N LYS A 74 -7.82 8.74 21.57
CA LYS A 74 -8.20 7.62 22.45
C LYS A 74 -8.90 6.51 21.68
N LEU A 75 -9.81 6.86 20.77
CA LEU A 75 -10.54 5.89 19.95
C LEU A 75 -9.59 5.20 18.96
N MET A 76 -8.75 5.98 18.27
CA MET A 76 -7.79 5.47 17.29
C MET A 76 -6.75 4.53 17.91
N LYS A 77 -6.28 4.84 19.13
CA LYS A 77 -5.40 3.95 19.92
C LYS A 77 -6.14 2.70 20.38
N LYS A 78 -7.38 2.83 20.85
CA LYS A 78 -8.20 1.70 21.31
C LYS A 78 -8.44 0.67 20.19
N GLN A 79 -8.73 1.13 18.98
CA GLN A 79 -8.90 0.26 17.80
C GLN A 79 -7.63 -0.48 17.38
N ARG A 80 -6.46 -0.02 17.86
CA ARG A 80 -5.14 -0.57 17.55
C ARG A 80 -4.52 -1.33 18.74
N GLU A 81 -5.30 -1.63 19.77
CA GLU A 81 -4.90 -2.59 20.78
C GLU A 81 -4.80 -3.99 20.16
N THR A 82 -3.75 -4.74 20.52
CA THR A 82 -3.47 -6.08 19.96
C THR A 82 -3.43 -7.12 21.06
N VAL A 83 -4.54 -7.23 21.81
CA VAL A 83 -4.66 -8.16 22.92
C VAL A 83 -4.72 -9.60 22.40
N PHE A 84 -3.83 -10.46 22.90
CA PHE A 84 -3.82 -11.90 22.60
C PHE A 84 -3.46 -12.74 23.84
N SER A 85 -3.73 -14.04 23.76
CA SER A 85 -3.44 -15.03 24.81
C SER A 85 -1.99 -15.51 24.72
N ILE A 86 -1.15 -15.09 25.68
CA ILE A 86 0.25 -15.54 25.78
C ILE A 86 0.34 -17.05 26.12
N GLU A 87 -0.55 -17.52 27.00
CA GLU A 87 -0.68 -18.94 27.32
C GLU A 87 -1.14 -19.73 26.10
N GLY A 88 -2.15 -19.23 25.40
CA GLY A 88 -2.66 -19.82 24.17
C GLY A 88 -1.62 -19.93 23.08
N LEU A 89 -0.83 -18.87 22.86
CA LEU A 89 0.33 -18.90 21.96
C LEU A 89 1.34 -20.01 22.33
N THR A 90 1.63 -20.14 23.62
CA THR A 90 2.55 -21.18 24.12
C THR A 90 1.96 -22.59 23.91
N THR A 91 0.66 -22.76 24.13
CA THR A 91 -0.06 -24.02 23.86
C THR A 91 -0.01 -24.36 22.38
N SER A 92 -0.35 -23.43 21.49
CA SER A 92 -0.29 -23.62 20.03
C SER A 92 1.10 -24.01 19.56
N LEU A 93 2.15 -23.33 20.05
CA LEU A 93 3.53 -23.63 19.71
C LEU A 93 3.93 -25.05 20.14
N ASN A 94 3.59 -25.45 21.37
CA ASN A 94 3.94 -26.79 21.86
C ASN A 94 3.32 -27.92 21.03
N GLU A 95 2.16 -27.71 20.43
CA GLU A 95 1.47 -28.69 19.59
C GLU A 95 2.13 -28.87 18.22
N LEU A 96 2.85 -27.86 17.71
CA LEU A 96 3.47 -27.90 16.38
C LEU A 96 4.43 -29.08 16.20
N ASN A 97 5.12 -29.52 17.27
CA ASN A 97 6.00 -30.69 17.18
C ASN A 97 5.27 -31.98 16.78
N GLY A 98 4.01 -32.14 17.22
CA GLY A 98 3.16 -33.27 16.83
C GLY A 98 2.66 -33.19 15.38
N LEU A 99 2.82 -32.05 14.73
CA LEU A 99 2.35 -31.77 13.37
C LEU A 99 3.49 -31.81 12.34
N ARG A 100 4.73 -32.04 12.74
CA ARG A 100 5.87 -32.16 11.82
C ARG A 100 5.72 -33.36 10.89
N ILE A 101 5.96 -33.13 9.60
CA ILE A 101 5.99 -34.15 8.54
C ILE A 101 7.44 -34.49 8.16
N ASN A 102 7.64 -35.63 7.52
CA ASN A 102 8.95 -35.98 6.95
C ASN A 102 9.15 -35.28 5.60
N SER A 103 10.39 -34.91 5.27
CA SER A 103 10.75 -34.16 4.05
C SER A 103 10.39 -34.84 2.72
N ASN A 104 10.12 -36.15 2.74
CA ASN A 104 9.85 -36.95 1.54
C ASN A 104 8.35 -37.11 1.22
N GLU A 105 7.48 -36.47 1.99
CA GLU A 105 6.02 -36.52 1.78
C GLU A 105 5.58 -35.51 0.71
N LYS A 106 4.43 -35.78 0.08
CA LYS A 106 3.75 -34.80 -0.77
C LYS A 106 3.47 -33.55 0.06
N LEU A 107 3.68 -32.38 -0.52
CA LEU A 107 3.48 -31.10 0.14
C LEU A 107 2.01 -30.97 0.61
N PRO A 108 1.73 -30.95 1.93
CA PRO A 108 0.37 -30.97 2.41
C PRO A 108 -0.31 -29.60 2.25
N ALA A 109 -1.64 -29.62 2.19
CA ALA A 109 -2.45 -28.43 2.37
C ALA A 109 -2.27 -27.88 3.81
N PRO A 110 -2.51 -26.58 4.04
CA PRO A 110 -2.55 -26.04 5.39
C PRO A 110 -3.49 -26.86 6.28
N LYS A 111 -2.96 -27.35 7.41
CA LYS A 111 -3.69 -28.24 8.30
C LYS A 111 -4.39 -27.43 9.38
N GLU A 112 -5.70 -27.58 9.50
CA GLU A 112 -6.45 -27.00 10.61
C GLU A 112 -5.99 -27.60 11.96
N ASN A 113 -5.77 -26.73 12.94
CA ASN A 113 -5.45 -27.08 14.31
C ASN A 113 -6.10 -26.05 15.25
N LYS A 114 -7.21 -26.45 15.88
CA LYS A 114 -7.93 -25.67 16.91
C LYS A 114 -8.23 -24.22 16.48
N GLY A 115 -8.85 -24.05 15.31
CA GLY A 115 -9.22 -22.74 14.77
C GLY A 115 -8.06 -21.93 14.14
N SER A 116 -6.85 -22.48 14.13
CA SER A 116 -5.72 -21.97 13.34
C SER A 116 -5.35 -22.95 12.23
N PHE A 117 -4.46 -22.55 11.34
CA PHE A 117 -3.94 -23.37 10.25
C PHE A 117 -2.42 -23.43 10.32
N VAL A 118 -1.86 -24.61 10.04
CA VAL A 118 -0.42 -24.90 10.17
C VAL A 118 0.15 -25.32 8.83
N LEU A 119 1.27 -24.69 8.44
CA LEU A 119 2.05 -25.06 7.27
C LEU A 119 3.12 -26.07 7.70
N GLN A 120 2.74 -27.35 7.69
CA GLN A 120 3.54 -28.44 8.27
C GLN A 120 4.95 -28.57 7.64
N GLN A 121 5.11 -28.22 6.37
CA GLN A 121 6.39 -28.23 5.65
C GLN A 121 7.42 -27.25 6.22
N ASN A 122 6.96 -26.20 6.90
CA ASN A 122 7.84 -25.18 7.47
C ASN A 122 8.28 -25.51 8.90
N LEU A 123 7.76 -26.58 9.50
CA LEU A 123 8.08 -27.00 10.88
C LEU A 123 9.43 -27.75 10.96
N THR A 124 10.50 -27.06 10.56
CA THR A 124 11.85 -27.60 10.46
C THR A 124 12.66 -27.37 11.74
N ASP A 125 13.69 -28.20 11.95
CA ASP A 125 14.61 -28.00 13.08
C ASP A 125 15.39 -26.68 12.98
N GLY A 126 15.63 -26.21 11.75
CA GLY A 126 16.25 -24.91 11.51
C GLY A 126 15.41 -23.75 12.05
N LEU A 127 14.08 -23.84 11.93
CA LEU A 127 13.17 -22.74 12.24
C LEU A 127 12.67 -22.75 13.69
N ILE A 128 12.35 -23.93 14.24
CA ILE A 128 11.75 -24.05 15.58
C ILE A 128 12.58 -24.89 16.55
N GLY A 129 13.70 -25.46 16.11
CA GLY A 129 14.60 -26.29 16.92
C GLY A 129 14.28 -27.79 16.82
N PRO A 130 15.06 -28.67 17.46
CA PRO A 130 14.89 -30.12 17.34
C PRO A 130 13.49 -30.61 17.74
N LYS A 131 12.95 -31.61 17.03
CA LYS A 131 11.64 -32.22 17.36
C LYS A 131 11.55 -32.78 18.79
N SER A 132 12.66 -33.16 19.40
CA SER A 132 12.73 -33.63 20.80
C SER A 132 12.41 -32.55 21.83
N ASP A 133 12.61 -31.28 21.46
CA ASP A 133 12.59 -30.17 22.40
C ASP A 133 11.18 -29.60 22.50
N LYS A 134 10.73 -29.25 23.71
CA LYS A 134 9.46 -28.52 23.88
C LYS A 134 9.60 -27.11 23.32
N LEU A 135 8.52 -26.60 22.71
CA LEU A 135 8.44 -25.26 22.13
C LEU A 135 7.75 -24.32 23.12
N ILE A 136 8.50 -23.88 24.12
CA ILE A 136 8.01 -22.98 25.17
C ILE A 136 8.42 -21.55 24.84
N VAL A 137 7.50 -20.59 24.96
CA VAL A 137 7.82 -19.16 24.82
C VAL A 137 8.64 -18.71 26.03
N LYS A 138 9.85 -18.20 25.78
CA LYS A 138 10.75 -17.64 26.80
C LYS A 138 10.57 -16.14 26.97
N SER A 139 10.41 -15.42 25.87
CA SER A 139 10.17 -13.97 25.88
C SER A 139 9.37 -13.55 24.66
N ILE A 140 8.61 -12.47 24.83
CA ILE A 140 7.92 -11.78 23.74
C ILE A 140 8.31 -10.31 23.84
N ALA A 141 8.74 -9.73 22.72
CA ALA A 141 9.07 -8.30 22.63
C ALA A 141 8.31 -7.67 21.47
N SER A 142 7.62 -6.55 21.70
CA SER A 142 7.12 -5.72 20.60
C SER A 142 8.31 -5.06 19.92
N ILE A 143 8.57 -5.38 18.66
CA ILE A 143 9.74 -4.87 17.92
C ILE A 143 9.37 -3.85 16.85
N HIS A 144 8.11 -3.81 16.42
CA HIS A 144 7.62 -2.85 15.43
C HIS A 144 6.10 -2.66 15.53
N GLU A 145 5.66 -1.42 15.32
CA GLU A 145 4.26 -1.04 15.17
C GLU A 145 4.13 -0.33 13.83
N GLY A 146 3.28 -0.86 12.95
CA GLY A 146 3.04 -0.29 11.61
C GLY A 146 1.66 0.36 11.50
N LYS A 147 1.20 0.57 10.27
CA LYS A 147 -0.12 1.14 10.01
C LYS A 147 -1.27 0.15 10.24
N HIS A 148 -1.03 -1.13 9.94
CA HIS A 148 -2.06 -2.17 9.88
C HIS A 148 -1.88 -3.26 10.94
N HIS A 149 -0.69 -3.41 11.50
CA HIS A 149 -0.37 -4.51 12.40
C HIS A 149 0.72 -4.14 13.41
N ARG A 150 0.77 -4.91 14.49
CA ARG A 150 1.87 -4.92 15.45
C ARG A 150 2.67 -6.20 15.32
N ILE A 151 3.99 -6.09 15.44
CA ILE A 151 4.95 -7.18 15.26
C ILE A 151 5.62 -7.48 16.60
N TYR A 152 5.50 -8.73 17.02
CA TYR A 152 6.12 -9.25 18.22
C TYR A 152 7.18 -10.29 17.86
N LYS A 153 8.40 -10.14 18.38
CA LYS A 153 9.41 -11.18 18.37
C LYS A 153 9.13 -12.17 19.49
N VAL A 154 9.06 -13.45 19.16
CA VAL A 154 8.83 -14.56 20.09
C VAL A 154 10.09 -15.41 20.15
N THR A 155 10.75 -15.47 21.31
CA THR A 155 11.93 -16.31 21.53
C THR A 155 11.51 -17.61 22.19
N LEU A 156 11.89 -18.75 21.61
CA LEU A 156 11.55 -20.09 22.07
C LEU A 156 12.63 -20.65 23.03
N SER A 157 12.26 -21.68 23.79
CA SER A 157 13.20 -22.46 24.63
C SER A 157 14.31 -23.15 23.84
N THR A 158 14.12 -23.34 22.53
CA THR A 158 15.12 -23.86 21.59
C THR A 158 16.11 -22.79 21.11
N ALA A 159 16.06 -21.59 21.68
CA ALA A 159 16.79 -20.39 21.26
C ALA A 159 16.46 -19.90 19.83
N LYS A 160 15.44 -20.48 19.19
CA LYS A 160 14.90 -19.98 17.92
C LYS A 160 14.00 -18.79 18.14
N GLU A 161 13.93 -17.93 17.13
CA GLU A 161 13.13 -16.71 17.15
C GLU A 161 12.10 -16.76 16.03
N LEU A 162 10.90 -16.26 16.34
CA LEU A 162 9.78 -16.17 15.42
C LEU A 162 9.19 -14.76 15.46
N ILE A 163 8.40 -14.46 14.46
CA ILE A 163 7.61 -13.24 14.35
C ILE A 163 6.13 -13.58 14.47
N LEU A 164 5.46 -12.96 15.44
CA LEU A 164 4.01 -12.95 15.57
C LEU A 164 3.49 -11.58 15.09
N ARG A 165 2.74 -11.58 13.99
CA ARG A 165 2.06 -10.38 13.45
C ARG A 165 0.59 -10.43 13.87
N ILE A 166 0.13 -9.38 14.52
CA ILE A 166 -1.27 -9.20 14.93
C ILE A 166 -1.84 -7.99 14.18
N PRO A 167 -2.86 -8.14 13.32
CA PRO A 167 -3.50 -7.02 12.66
C PRO A 167 -4.31 -6.18 13.65
N TYR A 168 -4.41 -4.88 13.39
CA TYR A 168 -5.33 -4.01 14.10
C TYR A 168 -6.76 -4.24 13.63
N LYS A 169 -7.74 -4.07 14.54
CA LYS A 169 -9.17 -4.23 14.23
C LYS A 169 -9.75 -2.97 13.59
N ILE A 170 -9.19 -2.57 12.45
CA ILE A 170 -9.60 -1.38 11.68
C ILE A 170 -10.49 -1.70 10.47
N ASP A 171 -10.40 -2.92 9.95
CA ASP A 171 -11.25 -3.44 8.88
C ASP A 171 -12.31 -4.41 9.44
N SER A 172 -13.26 -4.85 8.60
CA SER A 172 -14.23 -5.88 8.99
C SER A 172 -13.53 -7.22 9.27
N ASP A 173 -14.12 -8.05 10.12
CA ASP A 173 -13.56 -9.38 10.44
C ASP A 173 -13.39 -10.25 9.16
N ALA A 174 -14.32 -10.13 8.19
CA ALA A 174 -14.22 -10.79 6.90
C ALA A 174 -13.04 -10.28 6.04
N ALA A 175 -12.81 -8.96 6.02
CA ALA A 175 -11.68 -8.38 5.29
C ALA A 175 -10.34 -8.80 5.90
N ILE A 176 -10.23 -8.81 7.24
CA ILE A 176 -9.03 -9.29 7.95
C ILE A 176 -8.77 -10.76 7.62
N ALA A 177 -9.80 -11.61 7.67
CA ALA A 177 -9.67 -13.02 7.34
C ALA A 177 -9.19 -13.24 5.89
N SER A 178 -9.80 -12.56 4.91
CA SER A 178 -9.39 -12.68 3.50
C SER A 178 -7.96 -12.18 3.26
N LYS A 179 -7.56 -11.07 3.87
CA LYS A 179 -6.19 -10.54 3.80
C LYS A 179 -5.16 -11.54 4.33
N ILE A 180 -5.40 -12.12 5.51
CA ILE A 180 -4.49 -13.13 6.10
C ILE A 180 -4.39 -14.36 5.19
N LYS A 181 -5.52 -14.90 4.71
CA LYS A 181 -5.53 -16.07 3.82
C LYS A 181 -4.74 -15.80 2.54
N SER A 182 -4.96 -14.63 1.94
CA SER A 182 -4.28 -14.23 0.71
C SER A 182 -2.78 -14.02 0.91
N GLU A 183 -2.41 -13.33 2.00
CA GLU A 183 -1.02 -13.04 2.31
C GLU A 183 -0.21 -14.31 2.57
N VAL A 184 -0.74 -15.25 3.36
CA VAL A 184 -0.04 -16.51 3.64
C VAL A 184 0.08 -17.37 2.38
N ALA A 185 -0.96 -17.44 1.54
CA ALA A 185 -0.90 -18.14 0.27
C ALA A 185 0.13 -17.51 -0.69
N THR A 186 0.22 -16.18 -0.69
CA THR A 186 1.20 -15.42 -1.48
C THR A 186 2.62 -15.69 -1.01
N LEU A 187 2.91 -15.61 0.29
CA LEU A 187 4.23 -15.92 0.86
C LEU A 187 4.67 -17.34 0.50
N ASP A 188 3.76 -18.29 0.61
CA ASP A 188 4.02 -19.69 0.28
C ASP A 188 4.25 -19.91 -1.23
N PHE A 189 3.53 -19.18 -2.10
CA PHE A 189 3.76 -19.16 -3.55
C PHE A 189 5.13 -18.56 -3.91
N LEU A 190 5.50 -17.45 -3.29
CA LEU A 190 6.78 -16.78 -3.53
C LEU A 190 7.97 -17.68 -3.14
N ASP A 191 7.91 -18.37 -2.00
CA ASP A 191 8.94 -19.30 -1.55
C ASP A 191 8.99 -20.56 -2.43
N LEU A 192 7.85 -21.22 -2.64
CA LEU A 192 7.85 -22.56 -3.24
C LEU A 192 7.84 -22.56 -4.78
N LYS A 193 7.11 -21.65 -5.42
CA LYS A 193 7.03 -21.58 -6.89
C LYS A 193 8.14 -20.73 -7.48
N LEU A 194 8.39 -19.55 -6.89
CA LEU A 194 9.34 -18.58 -7.44
C LEU A 194 10.71 -18.61 -6.78
N ASN A 195 10.89 -19.38 -5.70
CA ASN A 195 12.14 -19.47 -4.95
C ASN A 195 12.68 -18.09 -4.53
N LEU A 196 11.75 -17.19 -4.18
CA LEU A 196 12.04 -15.84 -3.72
C LEU A 196 12.20 -15.80 -2.21
N LYS A 197 13.07 -14.92 -1.73
CA LYS A 197 13.40 -14.80 -0.30
C LYS A 197 12.31 -14.04 0.43
N VAL A 198 11.43 -14.81 1.06
CA VAL A 198 10.35 -14.31 1.92
C VAL A 198 10.30 -15.12 3.22
N PRO A 199 9.72 -14.59 4.32
CA PRO A 199 9.58 -15.33 5.56
C PRO A 199 8.70 -16.57 5.42
N LYS A 200 9.12 -17.67 6.03
CA LYS A 200 8.31 -18.89 6.09
C LYS A 200 7.23 -18.79 7.16
N VAL A 201 5.97 -18.86 6.76
CA VAL A 201 4.83 -18.92 7.69
C VAL A 201 4.73 -20.33 8.28
N ILE A 202 4.61 -20.44 9.60
CA ILE A 202 4.42 -21.73 10.29
C ILE A 202 2.97 -21.96 10.70
N ALA A 203 2.28 -20.90 11.12
CA ALA A 203 0.88 -20.96 11.49
C ALA A 203 0.18 -19.62 11.30
N TYR A 204 -1.12 -19.64 11.08
CA TYR A 204 -1.95 -18.43 11.01
C TYR A 204 -3.35 -18.68 11.55
N GLY A 205 -3.99 -17.64 12.07
CA GLY A 205 -5.37 -17.63 12.51
C GLY A 205 -6.11 -16.48 11.84
N VAL A 206 -7.31 -16.73 11.33
CA VAL A 206 -8.07 -15.74 10.51
C VAL A 206 -9.08 -14.93 11.33
N ASN A 207 -9.39 -15.36 12.54
CA ASN A 207 -10.32 -14.73 13.47
C ASN A 207 -9.82 -14.94 14.92
N SER A 208 -10.60 -14.57 15.94
CA SER A 208 -10.25 -14.78 17.34
C SER A 208 -10.62 -16.18 17.89
N GLU A 209 -11.23 -17.05 17.08
CA GLU A 209 -11.69 -18.38 17.48
C GLU A 209 -10.55 -19.41 17.41
N ASN A 210 -9.43 -19.08 18.03
CA ASN A 210 -8.25 -19.93 18.13
C ASN A 210 -7.57 -19.73 19.50
N GLU A 211 -6.61 -20.57 19.84
CA GLU A 211 -5.92 -20.52 21.13
C GLU A 211 -5.23 -19.17 21.42
N VAL A 212 -4.69 -18.48 20.39
CA VAL A 212 -4.09 -17.15 20.52
C VAL A 212 -5.15 -16.07 20.83
N GLY A 213 -6.42 -16.32 20.51
CA GLY A 213 -7.53 -15.42 20.81
C GLY A 213 -7.58 -14.15 19.95
N SER A 214 -6.83 -14.13 18.85
CA SER A 214 -6.74 -13.03 17.89
C SER A 214 -6.44 -13.58 16.50
N PRO A 215 -6.81 -12.90 15.40
CA PRO A 215 -6.19 -13.14 14.11
C PRO A 215 -4.68 -12.94 14.22
N PHE A 216 -3.90 -13.76 13.52
CA PHE A 216 -2.44 -13.68 13.56
C PHE A 216 -1.78 -14.36 12.36
N ILE A 217 -0.53 -13.95 12.08
CA ILE A 217 0.43 -14.72 11.28
C ILE A 217 1.67 -14.97 12.14
N LEU A 218 2.06 -16.23 12.27
CA LEU A 218 3.27 -16.66 12.96
C LEU A 218 4.27 -17.18 11.92
N GLN A 219 5.41 -16.52 11.81
CA GLN A 219 6.38 -16.73 10.73
C GLN A 219 7.82 -16.65 11.22
N GLU A 220 8.74 -16.96 10.33
CA GLU A 220 10.18 -16.85 10.54
C GLU A 220 10.63 -15.44 10.94
N PHE A 221 11.59 -15.39 11.88
CA PHE A 221 12.35 -14.18 12.17
C PHE A 221 13.56 -14.10 11.25
N ILE A 222 13.67 -12.99 10.51
CA ILE A 222 14.83 -12.71 9.66
C ILE A 222 15.72 -11.70 10.37
N GLU A 223 16.93 -12.12 10.71
CA GLU A 223 17.95 -11.25 11.29
C GLU A 223 18.64 -10.43 10.18
N GLY A 224 18.65 -9.11 10.31
CA GLY A 224 19.28 -8.21 9.37
C GLY A 224 18.93 -6.74 9.58
N ASP A 225 19.47 -5.88 8.72
CA ASP A 225 19.19 -4.45 8.70
C ASP A 225 18.14 -4.12 7.63
N LEU A 226 17.29 -3.12 7.89
CA LEU A 226 16.38 -2.60 6.87
C LEU A 226 17.16 -1.93 5.74
N LEU A 227 16.83 -2.27 4.50
CA LEU A 227 17.41 -1.64 3.30
C LEU A 227 17.18 -0.12 3.29
N MET A 228 16.11 0.36 3.93
CA MET A 228 15.80 1.78 4.12
C MET A 228 16.96 2.57 4.75
N LYS A 229 17.83 1.95 5.57
CA LYS A 229 19.01 2.63 6.14
C LYS A 229 19.97 3.17 5.08
N LYS A 230 19.92 2.64 3.85
CA LYS A 230 20.74 3.07 2.71
C LYS A 230 20.01 4.02 1.75
N TRP A 231 18.72 4.27 1.97
CA TRP A 231 17.91 5.08 1.06
C TRP A 231 18.03 6.57 1.36
N HIS A 232 18.87 7.26 0.60
CA HIS A 232 19.05 8.71 0.70
C HIS A 232 18.61 9.43 -0.59
N PRO A 233 17.30 9.53 -0.85
CA PRO A 233 16.75 9.96 -2.14
C PRO A 233 17.06 11.41 -2.53
N LEU A 234 17.42 12.25 -1.56
CA LEU A 234 17.63 13.69 -1.75
C LEU A 234 19.10 14.09 -1.66
N ASP A 235 20.01 13.12 -1.58
CA ASP A 235 21.44 13.41 -1.62
C ASP A 235 21.80 13.95 -3.02
N SER A 236 22.70 14.93 -3.03
CA SER A 236 23.20 15.55 -4.26
C SER A 236 23.90 14.55 -5.16
N ASP A 237 23.86 14.81 -6.46
CA ASP A 237 24.48 13.95 -7.48
C ASP A 237 25.97 13.75 -7.23
N SER A 238 26.38 12.50 -7.14
CA SER A 238 27.76 12.07 -7.09
C SER A 238 27.83 10.59 -7.48
N LYS A 239 29.02 10.10 -7.86
CA LYS A 239 29.20 8.67 -8.14
C LYS A 239 28.80 7.79 -6.96
N GLU A 240 29.11 8.22 -5.74
CA GLU A 240 28.76 7.51 -4.51
C GLU A 240 27.24 7.50 -4.27
N THR A 241 26.57 8.64 -4.48
CA THR A 241 25.11 8.75 -4.38
C THR A 241 24.43 7.81 -5.38
N ASP A 242 24.89 7.80 -6.64
CA ASP A 242 24.35 6.93 -7.68
C ASP A 242 24.48 5.45 -7.31
N GLU A 243 25.63 5.03 -6.78
CA GLU A 243 25.86 3.66 -6.31
C GLU A 243 24.95 3.30 -5.14
N LYS A 244 24.78 4.21 -4.16
CA LYS A 244 23.87 3.99 -3.02
C LYS A 244 22.41 3.86 -3.45
N LEU A 245 21.91 4.76 -4.31
CA LEU A 245 20.54 4.69 -4.81
C LEU A 245 20.29 3.39 -5.59
N LYS A 246 21.24 3.00 -6.44
CA LYS A 246 21.17 1.73 -7.19
C LYS A 246 21.25 0.50 -6.28
N SER A 247 22.00 0.57 -5.17
CA SER A 247 22.06 -0.52 -4.18
C SER A 247 20.73 -0.77 -3.47
N VAL A 248 19.83 0.22 -3.47
CA VAL A 248 18.46 0.09 -2.93
C VAL A 248 17.46 -0.29 -4.04
N ILE A 249 17.47 0.43 -5.15
CA ILE A 249 16.52 0.22 -6.26
C ILE A 249 16.73 -1.15 -6.93
N GLY A 250 17.99 -1.57 -7.11
CA GLY A 250 18.36 -2.78 -7.83
C GLY A 250 17.75 -4.06 -7.24
N PRO A 251 17.93 -4.36 -5.94
CA PRO A 251 17.30 -5.52 -5.30
C PRO A 251 15.79 -5.54 -5.44
N ILE A 252 15.12 -4.40 -5.25
CA ILE A 252 13.66 -4.30 -5.34
C ILE A 252 13.18 -4.51 -6.79
N ALA A 253 13.86 -3.91 -7.77
CA ALA A 253 13.56 -4.12 -9.18
C ALA A 253 13.78 -5.58 -9.61
N LYS A 254 14.82 -6.24 -9.10
CA LYS A 254 15.08 -7.66 -9.34
C LYS A 254 14.02 -8.56 -8.72
N PHE A 255 13.55 -8.25 -7.52
CA PHE A 255 12.44 -8.98 -6.90
C PHE A 255 11.15 -8.78 -7.70
N GLN A 256 10.88 -7.55 -8.16
CA GLN A 256 9.75 -7.27 -9.03
C GLN A 256 9.83 -8.08 -10.34
N ASP A 257 11.01 -8.19 -10.95
CA ASP A 257 11.20 -9.03 -12.13
C ASP A 257 10.81 -10.50 -11.87
N GLY A 258 11.25 -11.04 -10.73
CA GLY A 258 10.90 -12.41 -10.30
C GLY A 258 9.40 -12.64 -10.12
N ILE A 259 8.66 -11.72 -9.48
CA ILE A 259 7.21 -11.89 -9.31
C ILE A 259 6.42 -11.78 -10.62
N LEU A 260 7.01 -11.20 -11.67
CA LEU A 260 6.39 -11.03 -12.98
C LEU A 260 6.66 -12.22 -13.93
N GLU A 261 7.40 -13.24 -13.48
CA GLU A 261 7.72 -14.45 -14.25
C GLU A 261 6.46 -15.25 -14.61
N VAL A 262 5.52 -15.37 -13.66
CA VAL A 262 4.28 -16.13 -13.87
C VAL A 262 3.21 -15.24 -14.49
N THR A 263 2.53 -15.77 -15.51
CA THR A 263 1.27 -15.23 -16.03
C THR A 263 0.12 -16.06 -15.48
N PHE A 264 -0.80 -15.40 -14.78
CA PHE A 264 -1.95 -16.05 -14.16
C PHE A 264 -3.14 -16.15 -15.12
N ASN A 265 -4.11 -17.01 -14.80
CA ASN A 265 -5.30 -17.24 -15.62
C ASN A 265 -6.47 -16.29 -15.30
N LYS A 266 -6.40 -15.55 -14.18
CA LYS A 266 -7.43 -14.62 -13.70
C LYS A 266 -6.83 -13.42 -12.98
N PHE A 267 -7.63 -12.38 -12.81
CA PHE A 267 -7.35 -11.27 -11.90
C PHE A 267 -8.06 -11.51 -10.56
N GLY A 268 -7.46 -11.06 -9.45
CA GLY A 268 -7.94 -11.35 -8.10
C GLY A 268 -6.79 -11.43 -7.09
N SER A 269 -6.85 -12.30 -6.10
CA SER A 269 -5.72 -12.57 -5.20
C SER A 269 -5.47 -14.07 -5.07
N LEU A 270 -4.25 -14.45 -4.67
CA LEU A 270 -3.89 -15.85 -4.44
C LEU A 270 -4.44 -16.35 -3.11
N TYR A 271 -4.94 -17.57 -3.10
CA TYR A 271 -5.41 -18.28 -1.91
C TYR A 271 -4.96 -19.73 -1.97
N PHE A 272 -4.98 -20.46 -0.85
CA PHE A 272 -4.90 -21.91 -0.91
C PHE A 272 -6.16 -22.51 -1.54
N TYR A 273 -6.04 -23.72 -2.08
CA TYR A 273 -7.14 -24.44 -2.71
C TYR A 273 -8.41 -24.50 -1.82
N ASN A 274 -8.25 -24.81 -0.53
CA ASN A 274 -9.37 -24.93 0.40
C ASN A 274 -9.93 -23.59 0.89
N ASP A 275 -9.28 -22.48 0.57
CA ASP A 275 -9.70 -21.13 0.99
C ASP A 275 -10.63 -20.43 0.00
N VAL A 276 -10.87 -21.04 -1.18
CA VAL A 276 -11.79 -20.51 -2.19
C VAL A 276 -13.08 -21.35 -2.30
N ALA A 277 -14.12 -20.74 -2.86
CA ALA A 277 -15.39 -21.41 -3.13
C ALA A 277 -15.19 -22.62 -4.08
N PRO A 278 -16.00 -23.69 -3.97
CA PRO A 278 -15.87 -24.89 -4.79
C PRO A 278 -15.84 -24.63 -6.31
N THR A 279 -16.55 -23.60 -6.77
CA THR A 279 -16.57 -23.20 -8.19
C THR A 279 -15.20 -22.72 -8.70
N LEU A 280 -14.38 -22.14 -7.83
CA LEU A 280 -13.03 -21.68 -8.16
C LEU A 280 -11.98 -22.78 -8.00
N GLN A 281 -12.30 -23.88 -7.30
CA GLN A 281 -11.37 -24.97 -7.06
C GLN A 281 -11.04 -25.78 -8.32
N SER A 282 -11.90 -25.79 -9.33
CA SER A 282 -11.63 -26.45 -10.61
C SER A 282 -10.72 -25.65 -11.54
N GLU A 283 -10.41 -24.39 -11.20
CA GLU A 283 -9.69 -23.47 -12.09
C GLU A 283 -8.26 -23.26 -11.61
N GLU A 284 -7.29 -23.68 -12.41
CA GLU A 284 -5.87 -23.54 -12.07
C GLU A 284 -5.43 -22.07 -12.10
N PRO A 285 -4.57 -21.63 -11.16
CA PRO A 285 -4.14 -20.23 -11.08
C PRO A 285 -3.25 -19.81 -12.26
N TYR A 286 -2.50 -20.73 -12.85
CA TYR A 286 -1.61 -20.54 -14.00
C TYR A 286 -1.46 -21.89 -14.72
N ASN A 287 -0.96 -21.86 -15.96
CA ASN A 287 -0.81 -23.06 -16.79
C ASN A 287 0.57 -23.71 -16.60
N ASP A 288 0.69 -24.95 -17.09
CA ASP A 288 1.96 -25.67 -17.26
C ASP A 288 2.76 -25.87 -15.95
N GLU A 289 2.08 -26.23 -14.85
CA GLU A 289 2.77 -26.63 -13.61
C GLU A 289 3.42 -28.02 -13.77
N GLU A 290 4.75 -28.05 -13.81
CA GLU A 290 5.54 -29.27 -13.92
C GLU A 290 5.81 -29.92 -12.55
N ASP A 291 5.79 -29.16 -11.44
CA ASP A 291 5.98 -29.73 -10.11
C ASP A 291 4.67 -30.32 -9.57
N GLU A 292 4.58 -31.66 -9.57
CA GLU A 292 3.44 -32.40 -9.03
C GLU A 292 3.10 -32.06 -7.57
N LYS A 293 4.06 -31.53 -6.80
CA LYS A 293 3.83 -31.10 -5.40
C LYS A 293 3.06 -29.80 -5.31
N LEU A 294 3.12 -28.95 -6.34
CA LEU A 294 2.47 -27.64 -6.39
C LEU A 294 1.07 -27.72 -7.02
N LEU A 295 0.75 -28.81 -7.72
CA LEU A 295 -0.59 -29.08 -8.23
C LEU A 295 -1.64 -29.02 -7.12
N ASN A 296 -2.72 -28.29 -7.38
CA ASN A 296 -3.82 -28.06 -6.43
C ASN A 296 -3.43 -27.38 -5.12
N ARG A 297 -2.33 -26.61 -5.11
CA ARG A 297 -1.93 -25.85 -3.93
C ARG A 297 -2.64 -24.50 -3.83
N TRP A 298 -2.62 -23.73 -4.91
CA TRP A 298 -3.16 -22.36 -4.94
C TRP A 298 -4.33 -22.20 -5.91
N ARG A 299 -5.15 -21.17 -5.68
CA ARG A 299 -6.26 -20.73 -6.52
C ARG A 299 -6.33 -19.20 -6.55
N ILE A 300 -6.98 -18.66 -7.58
CA ILE A 300 -7.27 -17.23 -7.67
C ILE A 300 -8.69 -17.01 -7.15
N GLY A 301 -8.77 -16.24 -6.07
CA GLY A 301 -10.02 -15.84 -5.42
C GLY A 301 -10.25 -14.34 -5.50
N PRO A 302 -11.23 -13.83 -4.76
CA PRO A 302 -11.55 -12.41 -4.71
C PRO A 302 -10.34 -11.54 -4.30
N SER A 303 -10.21 -10.38 -4.91
CA SER A 303 -9.14 -9.41 -4.65
C SER A 303 -9.20 -8.90 -3.20
N VAL A 304 -8.04 -8.89 -2.54
CA VAL A 304 -7.87 -8.24 -1.23
C VAL A 304 -7.39 -6.78 -1.34
N GLU A 305 -7.40 -6.20 -2.53
CA GLU A 305 -6.99 -4.81 -2.74
C GLU A 305 -7.80 -3.85 -1.84
N LYS A 306 -7.12 -2.83 -1.29
CA LYS A 306 -7.68 -1.92 -0.28
C LYS A 306 -9.04 -1.33 -0.64
N GLN A 307 -9.34 -1.16 -1.93
CA GLN A 307 -10.59 -0.58 -2.39
C GLN A 307 -11.83 -1.40 -2.02
N PHE A 308 -11.70 -2.72 -1.97
CA PHE A 308 -12.79 -3.63 -1.64
C PHE A 308 -12.94 -3.89 -0.14
N THR A 309 -12.02 -3.36 0.68
CA THR A 309 -11.98 -3.63 2.13
C THR A 309 -12.10 -2.34 2.95
N LYS A 310 -11.24 -1.36 2.69
CA LYS A 310 -11.13 -0.11 3.46
C LYS A 310 -12.37 0.76 3.28
N GLY A 311 -12.98 1.15 4.40
CA GLY A 311 -14.13 2.06 4.41
C GLY A 311 -15.40 1.48 3.77
N LYS A 312 -15.48 0.15 3.67
CA LYS A 312 -16.63 -0.62 3.15
C LYS A 312 -17.42 -1.32 4.27
N ASN A 313 -17.16 -1.00 5.53
CA ASN A 313 -17.80 -1.58 6.71
C ASN A 313 -19.32 -1.33 6.82
N LYS A 314 -19.88 -0.46 5.97
CA LYS A 314 -21.32 -0.21 5.86
C LYS A 314 -22.00 -0.98 4.73
N LEU A 315 -21.22 -1.67 3.88
CA LEU A 315 -21.74 -2.57 2.86
C LEU A 315 -21.85 -3.99 3.43
N SER A 316 -22.80 -4.76 2.91
CA SER A 316 -22.86 -6.19 3.20
C SER A 316 -21.72 -6.93 2.49
N GLN A 317 -21.22 -8.03 3.07
CA GLN A 317 -20.20 -8.85 2.41
C GLN A 317 -20.67 -9.32 1.03
N LYS A 318 -21.94 -9.70 0.91
CA LYS A 318 -22.55 -10.10 -0.37
C LYS A 318 -22.47 -9.00 -1.44
N THR A 319 -22.58 -7.74 -1.06
CA THR A 319 -22.43 -6.60 -1.99
C THR A 319 -20.99 -6.47 -2.43
N ILE A 320 -20.02 -6.55 -1.49
CA ILE A 320 -18.60 -6.49 -1.81
C ILE A 320 -18.19 -7.63 -2.75
N ASP A 321 -18.70 -8.85 -2.50
CA ASP A 321 -18.43 -10.05 -3.29
C ASP A 321 -18.91 -9.98 -4.75
N GLN A 322 -19.79 -9.02 -5.08
CA GLN A 322 -20.20 -8.78 -6.47
C GLN A 322 -19.12 -8.07 -7.29
N TYR A 323 -18.23 -7.33 -6.61
CA TYR A 323 -17.30 -6.42 -7.27
C TYR A 323 -15.84 -6.81 -7.05
N ASN A 324 -15.49 -7.60 -6.05
CA ASN A 324 -14.08 -7.93 -5.76
C ASN A 324 -13.52 -9.10 -6.58
N GLY A 325 -14.24 -9.61 -7.58
CA GLY A 325 -13.78 -10.68 -8.47
C GLY A 325 -13.86 -12.09 -7.86
N PRO A 326 -13.08 -13.07 -8.34
CA PRO A 326 -12.04 -12.95 -9.36
C PRO A 326 -12.60 -12.70 -10.77
N TRP A 327 -11.82 -12.03 -11.63
CA TRP A 327 -12.21 -11.67 -13.00
C TRP A 327 -11.46 -12.49 -14.04
N ASN A 328 -12.10 -12.74 -15.18
CA ASN A 328 -11.49 -13.53 -16.26
C ASN A 328 -10.37 -12.72 -16.96
N ALA A 329 -9.24 -13.35 -17.25
CA ALA A 329 -8.13 -12.74 -18.01
C ALA A 329 -8.56 -12.19 -19.38
N SER A 330 -9.62 -12.74 -19.99
CA SER A 330 -10.17 -12.28 -21.26
C SER A 330 -10.90 -10.93 -21.16
N ASN A 331 -11.20 -10.44 -19.96
CA ASN A 331 -11.87 -9.15 -19.72
C ASN A 331 -11.10 -8.28 -18.71
N PRO A 332 -9.92 -7.76 -19.08
CA PRO A 332 -9.07 -7.02 -18.14
C PRO A 332 -9.63 -5.66 -17.69
N LEU A 333 -10.50 -5.04 -18.47
CA LEU A 333 -11.10 -3.75 -18.12
C LEU A 333 -12.06 -3.87 -16.92
N GLN A 334 -12.62 -5.07 -16.70
CA GLN A 334 -13.53 -5.37 -15.59
C GLN A 334 -12.93 -5.06 -14.21
N VAL A 335 -11.59 -5.14 -14.07
CA VAL A 335 -10.89 -4.79 -12.83
C VAL A 335 -11.11 -3.31 -12.49
N MET A 336 -10.97 -2.42 -13.48
CA MET A 336 -11.21 -1.00 -13.27
C MET A 336 -12.70 -0.71 -13.10
N GLU A 337 -13.56 -1.34 -13.90
CA GLU A 337 -15.02 -1.15 -13.84
C GLU A 337 -15.55 -1.49 -12.45
N SER A 338 -15.05 -2.58 -11.86
CA SER A 338 -15.46 -3.02 -10.52
C SER A 338 -15.02 -2.05 -9.42
N VAL A 339 -13.88 -1.35 -9.58
CA VAL A 339 -13.46 -0.28 -8.68
C VAL A 339 -14.41 0.92 -8.77
N ALA A 340 -14.82 1.31 -9.98
CA ALA A 340 -15.80 2.38 -10.15
C ALA A 340 -17.16 2.00 -9.54
N ASP A 341 -17.61 0.76 -9.76
CA ASP A 341 -18.88 0.27 -9.26
C ASP A 341 -18.93 0.17 -7.74
N ILE A 342 -17.89 -0.37 -7.08
CA ILE A 342 -17.89 -0.48 -5.62
C ILE A 342 -17.83 0.88 -4.93
N GLU A 343 -17.15 1.88 -5.49
CA GLU A 343 -17.17 3.23 -4.93
C GLU A 343 -18.52 3.92 -5.11
N LEU A 344 -19.13 3.75 -6.29
CA LEU A 344 -20.46 4.25 -6.54
C LEU A 344 -21.49 3.63 -5.59
N GLU A 345 -21.45 2.31 -5.42
CA GLU A 345 -22.35 1.59 -4.51
C GLU A 345 -22.13 2.00 -3.05
N ASN A 346 -20.86 2.17 -2.64
CA ASN A 346 -20.52 2.66 -1.30
C ASN A 346 -21.07 4.07 -1.06
N ALA A 347 -20.93 4.98 -2.01
CA ALA A 347 -21.45 6.34 -1.90
C ALA A 347 -23.00 6.37 -1.88
N LYS A 348 -23.66 5.57 -2.73
CA LYS A 348 -25.12 5.42 -2.73
C LYS A 348 -25.65 4.86 -1.41
N ASN A 349 -25.00 3.84 -0.86
CA ASN A 349 -25.38 3.28 0.43
C ASN A 349 -25.21 4.29 1.57
N LYS A 350 -24.13 5.10 1.57
CA LYS A 350 -23.96 6.19 2.55
C LYS A 350 -25.07 7.23 2.44
N LEU A 351 -25.43 7.64 1.22
CA LEU A 351 -26.53 8.58 1.00
C LEU A 351 -27.86 8.02 1.52
N ALA A 352 -28.15 6.75 1.26
CA ALA A 352 -29.36 6.09 1.76
C ALA A 352 -29.42 6.04 3.31
N ILE A 353 -28.27 5.86 3.98
CA ILE A 353 -28.17 5.92 5.45
C ILE A 353 -28.46 7.34 5.96
N ILE A 354 -27.93 8.37 5.29
CA ILE A 354 -28.20 9.78 5.62
C ILE A 354 -29.69 10.10 5.43
N ASP A 355 -30.28 9.68 4.32
CA ASP A 355 -31.71 9.91 4.01
C ASP A 355 -32.66 9.18 4.95
N ALA A 356 -32.19 8.12 5.62
CA ALA A 356 -32.94 7.40 6.66
C ALA A 356 -32.77 7.99 8.07
N ASP A 357 -32.28 9.23 8.20
CA ASP A 357 -31.95 9.92 9.46
C ASP A 357 -30.97 9.15 10.38
N ALA A 358 -30.16 8.27 9.79
CA ALA A 358 -29.18 7.43 10.49
C ALA A 358 -27.72 7.85 10.22
N GLY A 359 -27.51 8.97 9.52
CA GLY A 359 -26.20 9.54 9.18
C GLY A 359 -26.12 11.04 9.48
N ASP A 360 -24.95 11.64 9.26
CA ASP A 360 -24.74 13.08 9.40
C ASP A 360 -25.22 13.82 8.13
N VAL A 361 -26.22 14.70 8.28
CA VAL A 361 -26.81 15.46 7.16
C VAL A 361 -25.81 16.46 6.57
N SER A 362 -24.80 16.88 7.33
CA SER A 362 -23.80 17.86 6.87
C SER A 362 -22.94 17.36 5.70
N ASP A 363 -22.85 16.03 5.51
CA ASP A 363 -22.09 15.42 4.43
C ASP A 363 -22.92 15.17 3.15
N LYS A 364 -24.23 15.46 3.13
CA LYS A 364 -25.12 15.05 2.03
C LYS A 364 -24.65 15.54 0.66
N GLN A 365 -24.31 16.82 0.53
CA GLN A 365 -23.83 17.39 -0.74
C GLN A 365 -22.49 16.77 -1.16
N LEU A 366 -21.58 16.54 -0.21
CA LEU A 366 -20.30 15.88 -0.46
C LEU A 366 -20.50 14.46 -1.02
N ILE A 367 -21.42 13.68 -0.43
CA ILE A 367 -21.73 12.33 -0.92
C ILE A 367 -22.41 12.38 -2.31
N GLN A 368 -23.26 13.37 -2.57
CA GLN A 368 -23.86 13.57 -3.90
C GLN A 368 -22.79 13.90 -4.96
N ASP A 369 -21.82 14.75 -4.63
CA ASP A 369 -20.69 15.07 -5.51
C ASP A 369 -19.81 13.82 -5.75
N GLN A 370 -19.56 13.00 -4.72
CA GLN A 370 -18.88 11.71 -4.86
C GLN A 370 -19.63 10.77 -5.81
N ILE A 371 -20.96 10.64 -5.67
CA ILE A 371 -21.79 9.80 -6.54
C ILE A 371 -21.61 10.24 -7.99
N LYS A 372 -21.71 11.55 -8.27
CA LYS A 372 -21.54 12.08 -9.62
C LYS A 372 -20.15 11.74 -10.19
N THR A 373 -19.10 11.92 -9.40
CA THR A 373 -17.73 11.55 -9.83
C THR A 373 -17.57 10.05 -10.09
N PHE A 374 -18.16 9.18 -9.26
CA PHE A 374 -18.07 7.74 -9.50
C PHE A 374 -18.96 7.27 -10.66
N GLU A 375 -20.03 7.99 -11.01
CA GLU A 375 -20.78 7.79 -12.26
C GLU A 375 -19.96 8.20 -13.49
N HIS A 376 -19.22 9.30 -13.41
CA HIS A 376 -18.24 9.69 -14.43
C HIS A 376 -17.12 8.64 -14.56
N LEU A 377 -16.54 8.20 -13.44
CA LEU A 377 -15.52 7.16 -13.41
C LEU A 377 -16.03 5.86 -14.06
N LYS A 378 -17.24 5.43 -13.71
CA LYS A 378 -17.88 4.24 -14.31
C LYS A 378 -18.06 4.39 -15.82
N THR A 379 -18.41 5.59 -16.28
CA THR A 379 -18.62 5.88 -17.72
C THR A 379 -17.31 5.85 -18.50
N ILE A 380 -16.24 6.46 -17.97
CA ILE A 380 -14.97 6.60 -18.69
C ILE A 380 -14.10 5.34 -18.64
N THR A 381 -14.20 4.56 -17.56
CA THR A 381 -13.36 3.38 -17.32
C THR A 381 -13.27 2.37 -18.49
N PRO A 382 -14.38 1.91 -19.09
CA PRO A 382 -14.32 0.98 -20.23
C PRO A 382 -13.67 1.58 -21.49
N LYS A 383 -13.44 2.90 -21.51
CA LYS A 383 -12.84 3.66 -22.61
C LYS A 383 -11.37 4.02 -22.35
N LEU A 384 -10.87 3.96 -21.11
CA LEU A 384 -9.57 4.55 -20.74
C LEU A 384 -8.38 4.02 -21.55
N ILE A 385 -8.29 2.71 -21.81
CA ILE A 385 -7.14 2.12 -22.48
C ILE A 385 -7.60 1.01 -23.42
N ASN A 386 -7.16 1.06 -24.68
CA ASN A 386 -7.42 0.02 -25.67
C ASN A 386 -6.49 -1.19 -25.46
N PRO A 387 -7.01 -2.37 -25.08
CA PRO A 387 -6.20 -3.57 -24.88
C PRO A 387 -5.61 -4.17 -26.15
N LYS A 388 -5.97 -3.64 -27.32
CA LYS A 388 -5.50 -4.07 -28.65
C LYS A 388 -4.78 -2.94 -29.40
N SER A 389 -4.39 -1.88 -28.69
CA SER A 389 -3.72 -0.72 -29.30
C SER A 389 -2.39 -1.11 -29.95
N LYS A 390 -2.28 -0.89 -31.27
CA LYS A 390 -1.01 -1.09 -32.00
C LYS A 390 0.02 0.00 -31.72
N SER A 391 -0.42 1.13 -31.16
CA SER A 391 0.44 2.26 -30.78
C SER A 391 1.12 2.05 -29.43
N ILE A 392 0.63 1.10 -28.63
CA ILE A 392 1.23 0.72 -27.35
C ILE A 392 2.10 -0.52 -27.57
N MET A 393 3.40 -0.38 -27.35
CA MET A 393 4.33 -1.49 -27.47
C MET A 393 3.94 -2.64 -26.54
N ASN A 394 3.81 -3.84 -27.11
CA ASN A 394 3.43 -5.09 -26.42
C ASN A 394 2.17 -4.95 -25.54
N VAL A 395 1.15 -4.21 -26.02
CA VAL A 395 -0.08 -3.95 -25.26
C VAL A 395 -0.69 -5.22 -24.65
N GLU A 396 -0.72 -6.32 -25.40
CA GLU A 396 -1.26 -7.61 -24.95
C GLU A 396 -0.54 -8.10 -23.68
N LYS A 397 0.80 -7.99 -23.64
CA LYS A 397 1.61 -8.32 -22.45
C LYS A 397 1.33 -7.41 -21.26
N LEU A 398 1.06 -6.13 -21.50
CA LEU A 398 0.73 -5.18 -20.42
C LEU A 398 -0.63 -5.49 -19.79
N PHE A 399 -1.51 -6.19 -20.51
CA PHE A 399 -2.82 -6.61 -20.01
C PHE A 399 -2.84 -8.02 -19.40
N GLU A 400 -1.71 -8.73 -19.44
CA GLU A 400 -1.60 -10.04 -18.80
C GLU A 400 -1.81 -9.96 -17.27
N PRO A 401 -2.44 -10.98 -16.66
CA PRO A 401 -2.55 -11.09 -15.22
C PRO A 401 -1.18 -11.31 -14.56
N LYS A 402 -0.68 -10.27 -13.88
CA LYS A 402 0.61 -10.27 -13.19
C LYS A 402 0.45 -9.99 -11.71
N LEU A 403 1.28 -10.63 -10.89
CA LEU A 403 1.31 -10.37 -9.45
C LEU A 403 1.80 -8.94 -9.21
N PHE A 404 1.08 -8.21 -8.38
CA PHE A 404 1.38 -6.85 -7.97
C PHE A 404 1.44 -6.78 -6.45
N VAL A 405 2.61 -6.41 -5.95
CA VAL A 405 2.87 -6.17 -4.53
C VAL A 405 2.81 -4.65 -4.31
N PRO A 406 1.78 -4.13 -3.62
CA PRO A 406 1.57 -2.69 -3.50
C PRO A 406 2.61 -1.95 -2.66
N ASP A 407 3.29 -2.67 -1.76
CA ASP A 407 4.20 -2.09 -0.76
C ASP A 407 5.66 -2.55 -0.92
N LEU A 408 6.13 -2.62 -2.17
CA LEU A 408 7.56 -2.79 -2.48
C LEU A 408 8.35 -1.56 -2.06
N ASP A 409 8.70 -1.49 -0.77
CA ASP A 409 9.40 -0.37 -0.15
C ASP A 409 10.67 -0.87 0.54
N PRO A 410 11.79 -0.12 0.55
CA PRO A 410 12.97 -0.51 1.31
C PRO A 410 12.75 -0.63 2.83
N LEU A 411 11.64 -0.14 3.39
CA LEU A 411 11.19 -0.45 4.76
C LEU A 411 10.75 -1.91 4.93
N ASN A 412 10.36 -2.56 3.85
CA ASN A 412 9.89 -3.94 3.81
C ASN A 412 10.94 -4.90 3.21
N VAL A 413 12.21 -4.51 3.26
CA VAL A 413 13.33 -5.35 2.83
C VAL A 413 14.37 -5.44 3.94
N ILE A 414 14.68 -6.67 4.35
CA ILE A 414 15.71 -6.97 5.36
C ILE A 414 16.94 -7.54 4.63
N GLU A 415 18.04 -6.81 4.71
CA GLU A 415 19.34 -7.29 4.27
C GLU A 415 19.90 -8.26 5.32
N SER A 416 19.86 -9.55 5.00
CA SER A 416 20.40 -10.61 5.84
C SER A 416 21.68 -11.20 5.24
N LYS A 417 22.41 -12.03 6.01
CA LYS A 417 23.57 -12.78 5.49
C LYS A 417 23.22 -13.68 4.31
N GLY A 418 21.96 -14.14 4.25
CA GLY A 418 21.44 -14.94 3.15
C GLY A 418 21.06 -14.12 1.91
N GLY A 419 21.11 -12.78 1.96
CA GLY A 419 20.63 -11.84 0.94
C GLY A 419 19.38 -11.08 1.37
N ASP A 420 18.72 -10.43 0.42
CA ASP A 420 17.59 -9.54 0.69
C ASP A 420 16.29 -10.34 0.85
N TYR A 421 15.66 -10.23 2.03
CA TYR A 421 14.37 -10.83 2.33
C TYR A 421 13.27 -9.76 2.24
N PHE A 422 12.25 -10.05 1.46
CA PHE A 422 11.09 -9.18 1.28
C PHE A 422 10.00 -9.60 2.26
N ILE A 423 9.40 -8.62 2.92
CA ILE A 423 8.35 -8.81 3.92
C ILE A 423 7.12 -7.97 3.55
N ASP A 424 6.03 -8.17 4.29
CA ASP A 424 4.74 -7.48 4.10
C ASP A 424 4.13 -7.64 2.69
N PHE A 425 3.28 -8.66 2.56
CA PHE A 425 2.56 -8.95 1.31
C PHE A 425 1.06 -8.71 1.46
N GLU A 426 0.64 -7.95 2.47
CA GLU A 426 -0.75 -7.56 2.65
C GLU A 426 -1.25 -6.82 1.39
N ASN A 427 -2.50 -7.10 0.98
CA ASN A 427 -3.12 -6.50 -0.20
C ASN A 427 -2.48 -6.88 -1.55
N THR A 428 -1.58 -7.87 -1.60
CA THR A 428 -1.07 -8.40 -2.87
C THR A 428 -2.21 -8.91 -3.75
N THR A 429 -2.17 -8.55 -5.03
CA THR A 429 -3.24 -8.81 -6.00
C THR A 429 -2.65 -9.16 -7.36
N ILE A 430 -3.44 -9.80 -8.20
CA ILE A 430 -3.15 -10.12 -9.59
C ILE A 430 -4.03 -9.20 -10.44
N LYS A 431 -3.40 -8.34 -11.24
CA LYS A 431 -4.09 -7.38 -12.09
C LYS A 431 -3.32 -7.13 -13.39
N PRO A 432 -3.92 -6.49 -14.41
CA PRO A 432 -3.20 -6.09 -15.60
C PRO A 432 -1.96 -5.25 -15.24
N PHE A 433 -0.79 -5.62 -15.75
CA PHE A 433 0.46 -4.90 -15.44
C PHE A 433 0.38 -3.39 -15.75
N ILE A 434 -0.37 -3.00 -16.79
CA ILE A 434 -0.60 -1.60 -17.15
C ILE A 434 -1.20 -0.76 -16.02
N LEU A 435 -1.99 -1.39 -15.14
CA LEU A 435 -2.68 -0.77 -14.00
C LEU A 435 -1.83 -0.71 -12.73
N THR A 436 -0.58 -1.16 -12.77
CA THR A 436 0.34 -1.06 -11.63
C THR A 436 0.82 0.37 -11.44
N SER A 437 1.01 0.77 -10.18
CA SER A 437 1.71 2.01 -9.82
C SER A 437 3.20 1.73 -9.67
N TYR A 438 4.01 2.78 -9.73
CA TYR A 438 5.39 2.67 -9.28
C TYR A 438 5.44 2.52 -7.77
N PRO A 439 6.51 1.88 -7.23
CA PRO A 439 6.71 1.85 -5.80
C PRO A 439 6.76 3.25 -5.19
N ASN A 440 6.13 3.42 -4.03
CA ASN A 440 5.94 4.74 -3.42
C ASN A 440 7.26 5.44 -3.05
N PHE A 441 8.31 4.68 -2.72
CA PHE A 441 9.61 5.26 -2.36
C PHE A 441 10.29 6.00 -3.53
N VAL A 442 10.01 5.63 -4.78
CA VAL A 442 10.54 6.28 -6.00
C VAL A 442 9.52 7.15 -6.73
N SER A 443 8.22 6.89 -6.58
CA SER A 443 7.18 7.60 -7.33
C SER A 443 7.22 9.11 -7.09
N TYR A 444 6.92 9.88 -8.15
CA TYR A 444 6.84 11.32 -8.07
C TYR A 444 5.76 11.89 -9.00
N HIS A 445 4.76 12.56 -8.43
CA HIS A 445 3.64 13.14 -9.19
C HIS A 445 3.80 14.63 -9.50
N GLY A 446 4.89 15.27 -9.08
CA GLY A 446 5.14 16.69 -9.32
C GLY A 446 5.78 16.98 -10.68
N ALA A 447 6.09 18.26 -10.91
CA ALA A 447 6.73 18.72 -12.13
C ALA A 447 8.10 18.07 -12.34
N LYS A 448 8.33 17.52 -13.54
CA LYS A 448 9.57 16.80 -13.85
C LYS A 448 10.68 17.80 -14.22
N VAL A 449 11.81 17.68 -13.53
CA VAL A 449 13.05 18.41 -13.82
C VAL A 449 14.14 17.38 -14.06
N TYR A 450 14.70 17.36 -15.27
CA TYR A 450 15.73 16.39 -15.68
C TYR A 450 17.13 16.99 -15.68
N ASN A 451 17.24 18.30 -15.79
CA ASN A 451 18.48 19.04 -15.70
C ASN A 451 18.21 20.42 -15.10
N LEU A 452 18.80 20.72 -13.94
CA LEU A 452 18.58 21.97 -13.22
C LEU A 452 19.00 23.20 -14.03
N GLU A 453 20.13 23.15 -14.74
CA GLU A 453 20.64 24.31 -15.50
C GLU A 453 19.90 24.52 -16.82
N GLU A 454 19.44 23.45 -17.47
CA GLU A 454 18.77 23.52 -18.77
C GLU A 454 17.26 23.76 -18.64
N ASP A 455 16.60 23.13 -17.65
CA ASP A 455 15.14 23.18 -17.51
C ASP A 455 14.69 24.40 -16.70
N ILE A 456 15.54 24.97 -15.84
CA ILE A 456 15.20 26.08 -14.93
C ILE A 456 16.02 27.33 -15.29
N PRO A 457 15.43 28.30 -16.02
CA PRO A 457 16.12 29.54 -16.39
C PRO A 457 16.59 30.33 -15.17
N GLY A 458 17.88 30.67 -15.13
CA GLY A 458 18.47 31.46 -14.04
C GLY A 458 18.77 30.67 -12.77
N TYR A 459 18.72 29.32 -12.81
CA TYR A 459 19.01 28.48 -11.66
C TYR A 459 20.35 28.81 -10.97
N PRO A 460 21.48 29.03 -11.67
CA PRO A 460 22.76 29.36 -11.02
C PRO A 460 22.69 30.63 -10.15
N GLU A 461 21.89 31.61 -10.54
CA GLU A 461 21.75 32.91 -9.89
C GLU A 461 20.68 32.95 -8.78
N MET A 462 19.84 31.91 -8.67
CA MET A 462 18.79 31.81 -7.64
C MET A 462 19.37 31.76 -6.23
N ASP A 463 18.57 32.22 -5.26
CA ASP A 463 18.90 32.10 -3.85
C ASP A 463 18.83 30.62 -3.38
N PRO A 464 19.49 30.27 -2.26
CA PRO A 464 19.53 28.88 -1.79
C PRO A 464 18.16 28.25 -1.50
N ALA A 465 17.17 29.03 -1.06
CA ALA A 465 15.85 28.51 -0.72
C ALA A 465 15.05 28.20 -2.00
N GLU A 466 15.16 29.06 -3.02
CA GLU A 466 14.59 28.80 -4.34
C GLU A 466 15.23 27.57 -5.00
N LYS A 467 16.57 27.47 -4.95
CA LYS A 467 17.30 26.29 -5.47
C LYS A 467 16.83 24.99 -4.86
N GLN A 468 16.62 24.96 -3.54
CA GLN A 468 16.19 23.76 -2.83
C GLN A 468 14.86 23.20 -3.35
N GLN A 469 13.94 24.07 -3.80
CA GLN A 469 12.67 23.62 -4.37
C GLN A 469 12.88 22.88 -5.70
N TYR A 470 13.68 23.43 -6.61
CA TYR A 470 13.97 22.79 -7.89
C TYR A 470 14.85 21.54 -7.73
N GLU A 471 15.83 21.56 -6.82
CA GLU A 471 16.64 20.40 -6.45
C GLU A 471 15.77 19.24 -5.94
N PHE A 472 14.76 19.52 -5.10
CA PHE A 472 13.82 18.51 -4.67
C PHE A 472 13.06 17.86 -5.84
N MET A 473 12.56 18.67 -6.79
CA MET A 473 11.87 18.16 -7.98
C MET A 473 12.81 17.32 -8.86
N TYR A 474 14.05 17.79 -9.01
CA TYR A 474 15.11 17.11 -9.75
C TYR A 474 15.46 15.76 -9.12
N TYR A 475 15.77 15.70 -7.82
CA TYR A 475 16.13 14.46 -7.14
C TYR A 475 14.98 13.44 -7.17
N LYS A 476 13.73 13.89 -6.98
CA LYS A 476 12.56 13.01 -7.11
C LYS A 476 12.38 12.48 -8.54
N THR A 477 12.63 13.31 -9.56
CA THR A 477 12.61 12.90 -10.97
C THR A 477 13.73 11.90 -11.29
N ARG A 478 14.95 12.14 -10.79
CA ARG A 478 16.11 11.24 -10.89
C ARG A 478 15.78 9.85 -10.35
N ASN A 479 15.20 9.78 -9.14
CA ASN A 479 14.91 8.51 -8.48
C ASN A 479 13.85 7.69 -9.25
N GLU A 480 12.78 8.34 -9.73
CA GLU A 480 11.79 7.68 -10.60
C GLU A 480 12.43 7.18 -11.91
N ARG A 481 13.35 7.97 -12.50
CA ARG A 481 14.06 7.58 -13.72
C ARG A 481 15.00 6.40 -13.49
N LEU A 482 15.68 6.32 -12.34
CA LEU A 482 16.49 5.16 -11.98
C LEU A 482 15.65 3.88 -11.91
N TRP A 483 14.42 3.98 -11.39
CA TRP A 483 13.46 2.88 -11.41
C TRP A 483 13.06 2.48 -12.83
N GLU A 484 12.74 3.44 -13.69
CA GLU A 484 12.41 3.17 -15.10
C GLU A 484 13.58 2.52 -15.87
N ILE A 485 14.83 2.89 -15.55
CA ILE A 485 16.03 2.27 -16.13
C ILE A 485 16.13 0.80 -15.74
N GLU A 486 15.95 0.46 -14.46
CA GLU A 486 15.97 -0.93 -14.02
C GLU A 486 14.78 -1.72 -14.60
N LEU A 487 13.58 -1.14 -14.64
CA LEU A 487 12.44 -1.77 -15.31
C LEU A 487 12.73 -2.05 -16.78
N ASN A 488 13.31 -1.10 -17.51
CA ASN A 488 13.67 -1.26 -18.92
C ASN A 488 14.75 -2.34 -19.13
N LYS A 489 15.70 -2.44 -18.20
CA LYS A 489 16.78 -3.42 -18.24
C LYS A 489 16.26 -4.85 -18.02
N HIS A 490 15.34 -5.04 -17.08
CA HIS A 490 14.77 -6.34 -16.74
C HIS A 490 13.61 -6.74 -17.66
N ARG A 491 12.70 -5.80 -17.94
CA ARG A 491 11.43 -6.00 -18.65
C ARG A 491 11.20 -4.90 -19.68
N HIS A 492 12.11 -4.82 -20.66
CA HIS A 492 11.96 -3.94 -21.83
C HIS A 492 10.61 -4.17 -22.54
N ASP A 493 10.09 -5.40 -22.50
CA ASP A 493 8.81 -5.73 -23.08
C ASP A 493 7.61 -5.04 -22.39
N LEU A 494 7.78 -4.57 -21.16
CA LEU A 494 6.74 -3.89 -20.37
C LEU A 494 6.97 -2.37 -20.20
N ILE A 495 8.07 -1.80 -20.73
CA ILE A 495 8.47 -0.41 -20.46
C ILE A 495 7.47 0.65 -20.97
N ALA A 496 6.56 0.27 -21.87
CA ALA A 496 5.50 1.16 -22.35
C ALA A 496 4.68 1.77 -21.20
N VAL A 497 4.57 1.08 -20.05
CA VAL A 497 3.91 1.58 -18.82
C VAL A 497 4.51 2.91 -18.32
N ALA A 498 5.75 3.22 -18.68
CA ALA A 498 6.43 4.47 -18.35
C ALA A 498 6.03 5.66 -19.23
N SER A 499 5.31 5.42 -20.32
CA SER A 499 4.80 6.47 -21.20
C SER A 499 3.99 7.52 -20.41
N PRO A 500 4.27 8.83 -20.56
CA PRO A 500 3.48 9.88 -19.94
C PRO A 500 1.98 9.78 -20.29
N HIS A 501 1.66 9.40 -21.53
CA HIS A 501 0.27 9.23 -21.96
C HIS A 501 -0.42 8.08 -21.24
N LEU A 502 0.25 6.94 -21.02
CA LEU A 502 -0.34 5.84 -20.26
C LEU A 502 -0.49 6.18 -18.78
N LYS A 503 0.46 6.92 -18.20
CA LYS A 503 0.36 7.42 -16.81
C LYS A 503 -0.89 8.30 -16.64
N VAL A 504 -1.17 9.18 -17.61
CA VAL A 504 -2.38 10.03 -17.62
C VAL A 504 -3.65 9.20 -17.82
N LEU A 505 -3.69 8.30 -18.80
CA LEU A 505 -4.87 7.47 -19.08
C LEU A 505 -5.29 6.57 -17.91
N LYS A 506 -4.34 6.04 -17.14
CA LYS A 506 -4.67 5.23 -15.94
C LYS A 506 -4.89 6.03 -14.67
N SER A 507 -4.66 7.35 -14.69
CA SER A 507 -4.75 8.20 -13.50
C SER A 507 -6.12 8.14 -12.81
N PRO A 508 -7.28 8.17 -13.52
CA PRO A 508 -8.58 8.04 -12.86
C PRO A 508 -8.73 6.79 -12.00
N TYR A 509 -8.26 5.65 -12.51
CA TYR A 509 -8.22 4.39 -11.76
C TYR A 509 -7.26 4.46 -10.56
N LEU A 510 -6.03 4.96 -10.76
CA LEU A 510 -5.05 5.03 -9.67
C LEU A 510 -5.48 5.99 -8.54
N GLN A 511 -6.14 7.11 -8.88
CA GLN A 511 -6.68 8.04 -7.88
C GLN A 511 -7.84 7.40 -7.11
N ALA A 512 -8.70 6.62 -7.80
CA ALA A 512 -9.75 5.88 -7.13
C ALA A 512 -9.19 4.85 -6.12
N LEU A 513 -8.03 4.26 -6.39
CA LEU A 513 -7.35 3.37 -5.44
C LEU A 513 -6.75 4.10 -4.22
N ASP A 514 -6.48 5.41 -4.29
CA ASP A 514 -5.77 6.16 -3.23
C ASP A 514 -6.64 7.17 -2.46
N LEU A 515 -7.93 6.87 -2.30
CA LEU A 515 -8.83 7.65 -1.44
C LEU A 515 -8.41 7.56 0.04
N LYS A 516 -7.78 8.64 0.54
CA LYS A 516 -7.34 8.81 1.93
C LYS A 516 -8.38 9.58 2.74
N THR A 517 -9.03 10.57 2.13
CA THR A 517 -10.08 11.41 2.73
C THR A 517 -11.36 11.37 1.89
N PRO A 518 -12.51 11.75 2.47
CA PRO A 518 -13.75 11.91 1.71
C PRO A 518 -13.66 12.92 0.55
N LYS A 519 -12.75 13.91 0.58
CA LYS A 519 -12.61 14.92 -0.48
C LYS A 519 -11.71 14.46 -1.65
N ASP A 520 -11.05 13.32 -1.55
CA ASP A 520 -10.14 12.84 -2.60
C ASP A 520 -10.85 12.43 -3.90
N TYR A 521 -12.19 12.35 -3.92
CA TYR A 521 -12.97 12.25 -5.16
C TYR A 521 -12.65 13.40 -6.13
N LEU A 522 -12.26 14.57 -5.62
CA LEU A 522 -11.84 15.70 -6.46
C LEU A 522 -10.60 15.35 -7.31
N TYR A 523 -9.67 14.54 -6.80
CA TYR A 523 -8.52 14.09 -7.60
C TYR A 523 -8.93 13.07 -8.67
N VAL A 524 -9.93 12.24 -8.39
CA VAL A 524 -10.52 11.33 -9.39
C VAL A 524 -11.14 12.15 -10.51
N GLU A 525 -12.05 13.07 -10.19
CA GLU A 525 -12.71 13.94 -11.16
C GLU A 525 -11.71 14.77 -11.97
N GLY A 526 -10.75 15.42 -11.29
CA GLY A 526 -9.73 16.23 -11.95
C GLY A 526 -8.87 15.43 -12.94
N SER A 527 -8.59 14.16 -12.62
CA SER A 527 -7.87 13.27 -13.54
C SER A 527 -8.71 12.83 -14.75
N ILE A 528 -10.04 12.78 -14.62
CA ILE A 528 -10.96 12.53 -15.74
C ILE A 528 -11.03 13.78 -16.63
N VAL A 529 -11.23 14.96 -16.03
CA VAL A 529 -11.24 16.27 -16.74
C VAL A 529 -9.94 16.47 -17.52
N GLN A 530 -8.79 16.11 -16.95
CA GLN A 530 -7.49 16.22 -17.62
C GLN A 530 -7.41 15.46 -18.95
N LEU A 531 -8.18 14.37 -19.11
CA LEU A 531 -8.20 13.59 -20.34
C LEU A 531 -8.81 14.34 -21.53
N GLN A 532 -9.72 15.29 -21.27
CA GLN A 532 -10.46 16.02 -22.31
C GLN A 532 -9.52 16.75 -23.28
N ALA A 533 -8.42 17.32 -22.77
CA ALA A 533 -7.48 18.10 -23.57
C ALA A 533 -6.76 17.29 -24.67
N MET A 534 -6.64 15.96 -24.50
CA MET A 534 -5.90 15.09 -25.42
C MET A 534 -6.77 13.94 -25.97
N TRP A 535 -8.08 13.93 -25.69
CA TRP A 535 -8.95 12.80 -26.02
C TRP A 535 -8.99 12.52 -27.52
N ASP A 536 -9.20 13.54 -28.36
CA ASP A 536 -9.17 13.40 -29.82
C ASP A 536 -7.86 12.77 -30.31
N ALA A 537 -6.73 13.18 -29.74
CA ALA A 537 -5.42 12.61 -30.08
C ALA A 537 -5.29 11.15 -29.59
N TYR A 538 -5.84 10.82 -28.43
CA TYR A 538 -5.84 9.45 -27.92
C TYR A 538 -6.72 8.51 -28.76
N VAL A 539 -7.87 8.99 -29.25
CA VAL A 539 -8.74 8.26 -30.19
C VAL A 539 -8.01 8.05 -31.52
N ALA A 540 -7.46 9.12 -32.10
CA ALA A 540 -6.75 9.07 -33.38
C ALA A 540 -5.54 8.10 -33.37
N ASN A 541 -4.88 7.97 -32.22
CA ASN A 541 -3.75 7.07 -32.02
C ASN A 541 -4.13 5.71 -31.40
N GLU A 542 -5.43 5.41 -31.26
CA GLU A 542 -5.93 4.14 -30.70
C GLU A 542 -5.44 3.83 -29.28
N LEU A 543 -5.10 4.84 -28.47
CA LEU A 543 -4.66 4.61 -27.09
C LEU A 543 -5.83 4.30 -26.16
N VAL A 544 -6.99 4.89 -26.43
CA VAL A 544 -8.27 4.69 -25.71
C VAL A 544 -9.15 3.66 -26.42
N ASN A 545 -9.96 2.94 -25.65
CA ASN A 545 -10.87 1.90 -26.14
C ASN A 545 -12.17 2.52 -26.68
N GLN A 546 -12.03 3.36 -27.70
CA GLN A 546 -13.12 4.05 -28.37
C GLN A 546 -13.00 3.84 -29.89
N ASP A 547 -14.14 3.91 -30.58
CA ASP A 547 -14.13 3.87 -32.04
C ASP A 547 -13.32 5.06 -32.57
N LYS A 548 -12.52 4.84 -33.61
CA LYS A 548 -11.70 5.90 -34.23
C LYS A 548 -12.54 7.02 -34.82
N ASP A 549 -13.75 6.68 -35.26
CA ASP A 549 -14.67 7.61 -35.91
C ASP A 549 -15.51 8.41 -34.90
N ASP A 550 -15.43 8.05 -33.61
CA ASP A 550 -16.08 8.74 -32.51
C ASP A 550 -15.00 9.38 -31.62
N SER A 551 -14.73 10.67 -31.84
CA SER A 551 -13.78 11.42 -31.00
C SER A 551 -14.45 12.16 -29.85
N GLU A 552 -15.76 12.00 -29.65
CA GLU A 552 -16.48 12.71 -28.59
C GLU A 552 -15.98 12.23 -27.22
N PHE A 553 -15.67 13.18 -26.34
CA PHE A 553 -15.29 12.85 -24.97
C PHE A 553 -16.50 12.26 -24.23
N PRO A 554 -16.39 11.09 -23.55
CA PRO A 554 -17.54 10.36 -23.02
C PRO A 554 -18.37 11.09 -21.95
N ILE A 555 -17.84 12.15 -21.34
CA ILE A 555 -18.50 12.91 -20.28
C ILE A 555 -18.69 14.35 -20.75
N LYS A 556 -19.89 14.89 -20.56
CA LYS A 556 -20.19 16.28 -20.90
C LYS A 556 -20.07 17.14 -19.66
N TYR A 557 -19.17 18.12 -19.73
CA TYR A 557 -19.04 19.15 -18.71
C TYR A 557 -19.61 20.47 -19.22
N ASP A 558 -20.30 21.18 -18.35
CA ASP A 558 -20.60 22.60 -18.52
C ASP A 558 -19.53 23.45 -17.83
N GLU A 559 -19.47 24.73 -18.19
CA GLU A 559 -18.49 25.69 -17.66
C GLU A 559 -18.65 25.87 -16.14
N GLU A 560 -19.90 25.90 -15.65
CA GLU A 560 -20.21 26.04 -14.22
C GLU A 560 -19.63 24.88 -13.39
N PHE A 561 -19.74 23.65 -13.87
CA PHE A 561 -19.17 22.49 -13.20
C PHE A 561 -17.64 22.56 -13.16
N LEU A 562 -16.99 22.92 -14.27
CA LEU A 562 -15.53 23.01 -14.34
C LEU A 562 -15.00 24.10 -13.41
N ASP A 563 -15.64 25.27 -13.38
CA ASP A 563 -15.27 26.38 -12.50
C ASP A 563 -15.45 26.00 -11.03
N LYS A 564 -16.59 25.38 -10.68
CA LYS A 564 -16.83 24.88 -9.31
C LYS A 564 -15.78 23.83 -8.92
N HIS A 565 -15.53 22.85 -9.78
CA HIS A 565 -14.56 21.80 -9.51
C HIS A 565 -13.15 22.36 -9.27
N GLN A 566 -12.73 23.30 -10.11
CA GLN A 566 -11.43 23.95 -9.99
C GLN A 566 -11.33 24.76 -8.68
N SER A 567 -12.40 25.46 -8.28
CA SER A 567 -12.47 26.16 -7.00
C SER A 567 -12.37 25.18 -5.82
N ASP A 568 -13.21 24.14 -5.80
CA ASP A 568 -13.25 23.15 -4.72
C ASP A 568 -11.91 22.41 -4.56
N LEU A 569 -11.28 22.05 -5.68
CA LEU A 569 -9.96 21.41 -5.68
C LEU A 569 -8.88 22.35 -5.15
N SER A 570 -8.90 23.62 -5.55
CA SER A 570 -7.94 24.63 -5.09
C SER A 570 -8.09 24.89 -3.59
N ASP A 571 -9.34 25.00 -3.10
CA ASP A 571 -9.65 25.16 -1.69
C ASP A 571 -9.19 23.95 -0.87
N TYR A 572 -9.43 22.73 -1.37
CA TYR A 572 -8.99 21.51 -0.71
C TYR A 572 -7.46 21.37 -0.69
N GLN A 573 -6.78 21.75 -1.77
CA GLN A 573 -5.31 21.79 -1.79
C GLN A 573 -4.76 22.83 -0.81
N MET A 574 -5.37 24.02 -0.74
CA MET A 574 -4.98 25.05 0.22
C MET A 574 -5.22 24.58 1.67
N GLU A 575 -6.37 23.96 1.96
CA GLU A 575 -6.67 23.34 3.26
C GLU A 575 -5.59 22.33 3.63
N THR A 576 -5.25 21.43 2.71
CA THR A 576 -4.24 20.38 2.91
C THR A 576 -2.85 20.96 3.19
N VAL A 577 -2.44 21.99 2.44
CA VAL A 577 -1.13 22.64 2.62
C VAL A 577 -1.08 23.48 3.90
N SER A 578 -2.18 24.14 4.26
CA SER A 578 -2.26 24.98 5.47
C SER A 578 -2.41 24.19 6.77
N SER A 579 -2.89 22.95 6.71
CA SER A 579 -3.16 22.10 7.87
C SER A 579 -1.99 21.15 8.11
N PRO A 580 -1.18 21.37 9.15
CA PRO A 580 -0.06 20.48 9.42
C PRO A 580 -0.56 19.06 9.70
N PHE A 581 0.17 18.05 9.20
CA PHE A 581 -0.18 16.62 9.35
C PHE A 581 -1.49 16.21 8.67
N SER A 582 -2.08 17.04 7.80
CA SER A 582 -3.23 16.66 6.96
C SER A 582 -2.97 15.38 6.14
N ALA A 583 -1.76 15.27 5.56
CA ALA A 583 -1.33 14.12 4.77
C ALA A 583 -1.32 12.79 5.55
N THR A 584 -1.18 12.84 6.87
CA THR A 584 -1.21 11.66 7.76
C THR A 584 -2.57 11.49 8.45
N GLY A 585 -3.57 12.29 8.08
CA GLY A 585 -4.89 12.32 8.74
C GLY A 585 -4.80 12.82 10.18
N GLY A 586 -3.84 13.71 10.47
CA GLY A 586 -3.57 14.21 11.81
C GLY A 586 -2.77 13.26 12.70
N TRP A 587 -2.24 12.15 12.17
CA TRP A 587 -1.36 11.25 12.91
C TRP A 587 0.07 11.80 13.00
N ILE A 588 0.67 11.71 14.18
CA ILE A 588 2.01 12.23 14.49
C ILE A 588 2.77 11.13 15.25
N PRO A 589 4.02 10.81 14.86
CA PRO A 589 4.88 9.91 15.64
C PRO A 589 4.97 10.35 17.10
N GLN A 590 4.98 9.40 18.02
CA GLN A 590 4.79 9.68 19.45
C GLN A 590 5.87 10.63 20.03
N ASP A 591 7.12 10.44 19.62
CA ASP A 591 8.26 11.28 20.01
C ASP A 591 8.09 12.73 19.54
N MET A 592 7.65 12.91 18.29
CA MET A 592 7.35 14.22 17.72
C MET A 592 6.13 14.85 18.39
N PHE A 593 5.08 14.07 18.66
CA PHE A 593 3.88 14.53 19.33
C PHE A 593 4.21 15.07 20.73
N GLU A 594 4.97 14.33 21.53
CA GLU A 594 5.41 14.75 22.87
C GLU A 594 6.29 16.01 22.81
N THR A 595 7.21 16.06 21.86
CA THR A 595 8.07 17.24 21.65
C THR A 595 7.24 18.48 21.36
N LEU A 596 6.32 18.40 20.40
CA LEU A 596 5.45 19.52 20.01
C LEU A 596 4.46 19.90 21.12
N LYS A 597 3.99 18.93 21.91
CA LYS A 597 3.14 19.18 23.09
C LYS A 597 3.92 19.92 24.17
N ASN A 598 5.16 19.50 24.47
CA ASN A 598 6.03 20.15 25.45
C ASN A 598 6.42 21.58 25.05
N GLN A 599 6.57 21.84 23.74
CA GLN A 599 6.79 23.19 23.18
C GLN A 599 5.52 24.06 23.19
N GLY A 600 4.36 23.50 23.54
CA GLY A 600 3.07 24.18 23.52
C GLY A 600 2.58 24.50 22.11
N ILE A 601 3.10 23.82 21.09
CA ILE A 601 2.64 23.87 19.69
C ILE A 601 1.38 23.02 19.55
N ILE A 602 1.35 21.84 20.16
CA ILE A 602 0.15 21.00 20.27
C ILE A 602 -0.50 21.26 21.62
N VAL A 603 -1.77 21.66 21.62
CA VAL A 603 -2.54 21.95 22.83
C VAL A 603 -3.79 21.10 22.86
N GLU A 604 -4.05 20.49 24.02
CA GLU A 604 -5.26 19.72 24.27
C GLU A 604 -6.48 20.65 24.36
N THR A 605 -7.54 20.25 23.68
CA THR A 605 -8.84 20.91 23.70
C THR A 605 -9.73 20.26 24.77
N GLY A 606 -10.81 20.94 25.18
CA GLY A 606 -11.69 20.46 26.25
C GLY A 606 -12.34 19.09 26.02
N ASN A 607 -12.30 18.56 24.78
CA ASN A 607 -12.91 17.28 24.40
C ASN A 607 -11.91 16.12 24.32
N GLY A 608 -10.62 16.34 24.64
CA GLY A 608 -9.56 15.35 24.50
C GLY A 608 -8.94 15.25 23.10
N ASP A 609 -9.38 16.09 22.17
CA ASP A 609 -8.70 16.34 20.89
C ASP A 609 -7.56 17.35 21.07
N TYR A 610 -6.72 17.48 20.06
CA TYR A 610 -5.60 18.40 20.02
C TYR A 610 -5.69 19.36 18.84
N LYS A 611 -5.21 20.58 19.04
CA LYS A 611 -5.05 21.57 17.97
C LYS A 611 -3.60 22.06 17.90
N ILE A 612 -3.22 22.55 16.74
CA ILE A 612 -1.91 23.17 16.52
C ILE A 612 -2.05 24.68 16.65
N GLU A 613 -1.29 25.28 17.56
CA GLU A 613 -1.19 26.72 17.74
C GLU A 613 -0.22 27.29 16.69
N THR A 614 -0.77 27.70 15.54
CA THR A 614 -0.01 28.17 14.37
C THR A 614 0.90 29.37 14.68
N ASP A 615 0.50 30.24 15.60
CA ASP A 615 1.26 31.45 15.97
C ASP A 615 2.56 31.13 16.71
N LYS A 616 2.63 29.98 17.40
CA LYS A 616 3.84 29.51 18.10
C LYS A 616 4.79 28.72 17.20
N VAL A 617 4.27 28.08 16.15
CA VAL A 617 5.08 27.40 15.12
C VAL A 617 6.03 28.39 14.42
N LEU A 618 5.59 29.64 14.25
CA LEU A 618 6.40 30.70 13.64
C LEU A 618 7.46 31.29 14.59
N GLN A 619 7.31 31.11 15.91
CA GLN A 619 8.22 31.66 16.92
C GLN A 619 9.34 30.71 17.33
N ASN A 620 9.08 29.40 17.31
CA ASN A 620 10.05 28.34 17.62
C ASN A 620 9.98 27.24 16.55
N PRO A 621 10.61 27.43 15.38
CA PRO A 621 10.72 26.36 14.39
C PRO A 621 11.45 25.16 15.03
N PRO A 622 11.05 23.92 14.72
CA PRO A 622 11.71 22.73 15.27
C PRO A 622 13.21 22.76 14.91
N GLU A 623 14.07 22.53 15.90
CA GLU A 623 15.52 22.47 15.70
C GLU A 623 15.86 21.40 14.64
N GLU A 624 16.58 21.81 13.60
CA GLU A 624 17.24 20.86 12.70
C GLU A 624 18.26 20.06 13.51
N LYS A 625 18.02 18.75 13.67
CA LYS A 625 19.05 17.86 14.24
C LYS A 625 20.32 18.02 13.38
N PRO A 626 21.50 18.23 14.00
CA PRO A 626 22.75 18.31 13.25
C PRO A 626 22.97 17.00 12.48
N LYS A 627 23.46 17.16 11.24
CA LYS A 627 23.63 16.13 10.21
C LYS A 627 24.38 14.89 10.67
#